data_AF-A0A660UYS9-F1
#
_entry.id   AF-A0A660UYS9-F1
#
_cell.length_a   1.000
_cell.length_b   1.000
_cell.length_c   1.000
_cell.angle_alpha   90.00
_cell.angle_beta   90.00
_cell.angle_gamma   90.00
#
_symmetry.space_group_name_H-M   'P 1'
#
loop_
_entity.id
_entity.type
_entity.pdbx_description
1 polymer ?
#
loop_
_entity_poly.entity_id
_entity_poly.type
_entity_poly.pdbx_seq_one_letter_code
_entity_poly.pdbx_strand_id
1 'polypeptide(L)'
;MFENETQITRIKELAEGIVLAEDRIGRLERIAIAKKNELITLMQQSGQVGVKLESGLFPRLETKQRISKRKEIENEELFDWLYYNGLEDIIKPTVHHGTLQSTLEDFIAAGNLLPPGLFNQFEQTVIRFNGRTRFLTSCQLSEISHQLKAKD
;
A
#
# COMPACT_ATOMS: atom_id res chain seq x y z
N MET A 1 -43.54 13.67 -2.22
CA MET A 1 -43.12 12.36 -2.77
C MET A 1 -42.00 12.48 -3.80
N PHE A 2 -41.95 13.52 -4.65
CA PHE A 2 -40.91 13.69 -5.68
C PHE A 2 -39.47 13.84 -5.17
N GLU A 3 -39.24 14.47 -4.02
CA GLU A 3 -37.88 14.66 -3.47
C GLU A 3 -37.19 13.33 -3.12
N ASN A 4 -37.97 12.31 -2.72
CA ASN A 4 -37.43 11.01 -2.34
C ASN A 4 -36.96 10.20 -3.57
N GLU A 5 -37.68 10.31 -4.69
CA GLU A 5 -37.28 9.66 -5.95
C GLU A 5 -36.00 10.24 -6.54
N THR A 6 -35.82 11.57 -6.47
CA THR A 6 -34.57 12.23 -6.91
C THR A 6 -33.39 11.85 -6.02
N GLN A 7 -33.60 11.76 -4.70
CA GLN A 7 -32.56 11.30 -3.77
C GLN A 7 -32.16 9.84 -4.01
N ILE A 8 -33.12 8.95 -4.23
CA ILE A 8 -32.85 7.53 -4.52
C ILE A 8 -32.07 7.35 -5.82
N THR A 9 -32.42 8.08 -6.88
CA THR A 9 -31.66 8.05 -8.14
C THR A 9 -30.21 8.51 -7.92
N ARG A 10 -30.01 9.60 -7.17
CA ARG A 10 -28.67 10.11 -6.88
C ARG A 10 -27.84 9.13 -6.05
N ILE A 11 -28.46 8.45 -5.06
CA ILE A 11 -27.79 7.41 -4.27
C ILE A 11 -27.31 6.27 -5.17
N LYS A 12 -28.14 5.82 -6.12
CA LYS A 12 -27.77 4.74 -7.05
C LYS A 12 -26.59 5.13 -7.94
N GLU A 13 -26.65 6.31 -8.57
CA GLU A 13 -25.55 6.82 -9.39
C GLU A 13 -24.24 6.90 -8.62
N LEU A 14 -24.28 7.40 -7.38
CA LEU A 14 -23.10 7.51 -6.52
C LEU A 14 -22.57 6.12 -6.14
N ALA A 15 -23.44 5.19 -5.76
CA ALA A 15 -23.05 3.84 -5.40
C ALA A 15 -22.38 3.10 -6.58
N GLU A 16 -22.98 3.17 -7.77
CA GLU A 16 -22.40 2.58 -8.99
C GLU A 16 -21.06 3.24 -9.34
N GLY A 17 -20.98 4.56 -9.26
CA GLY A 17 -19.76 5.31 -9.52
C GLY A 17 -18.62 4.96 -8.55
N ILE A 18 -18.93 4.77 -7.26
CA ILE A 18 -17.95 4.37 -6.24
C ILE A 18 -17.40 2.98 -6.56
N VAL A 19 -18.26 1.98 -6.82
CA VAL A 19 -17.82 0.61 -7.10
C VAL A 19 -16.91 0.55 -8.34
N LEU A 20 -17.25 1.30 -9.39
CA LEU A 20 -16.41 1.39 -10.60
C LEU A 20 -15.06 2.07 -10.32
N ALA A 21 -15.05 3.11 -9.48
CA ALA A 21 -13.82 3.80 -9.09
C ALA A 21 -12.92 2.88 -8.23
N GLU A 22 -13.50 2.13 -7.29
CA GLU A 22 -12.77 1.18 -6.44
C GLU A 22 -12.13 0.06 -7.26
N ASP A 23 -12.85 -0.55 -8.21
CA ASP A 23 -12.28 -1.55 -9.11
C ASP A 23 -11.14 -0.97 -9.95
N ARG A 24 -11.31 0.25 -10.49
CA ARG A 24 -10.26 0.95 -11.23
C ARG A 24 -9.02 1.18 -10.38
N ILE A 25 -9.17 1.62 -9.13
CA ILE A 25 -8.08 1.78 -8.17
C ILE A 25 -7.37 0.44 -7.98
N GLY A 26 -8.11 -0.63 -7.69
CA GLY A 26 -7.54 -1.96 -7.51
C GLY A 26 -6.79 -2.50 -8.74
N ARG A 27 -7.22 -2.18 -9.96
CA ARG A 27 -6.45 -2.50 -11.18
C ARG A 27 -5.15 -1.67 -11.27
N LEU A 28 -5.23 -0.36 -11.02
CA LEU A 28 -4.06 0.52 -11.08
C LEU A 28 -3.01 0.16 -10.02
N GLU A 29 -3.42 -0.25 -8.83
CA GLU A 29 -2.54 -0.74 -7.78
C GLU A 29 -1.80 -2.01 -8.21
N ARG A 30 -2.50 -2.98 -8.81
CA ARG A 30 -1.88 -4.20 -9.34
C ARG A 30 -0.85 -3.90 -10.42
N ILE A 31 -1.16 -2.97 -11.34
CA ILE A 31 -0.21 -2.52 -12.38
C ILE A 31 1.01 -1.84 -11.74
N ALA A 32 0.80 -0.97 -10.75
CA ALA A 32 1.88 -0.28 -10.06
C ALA A 32 2.79 -1.27 -9.32
N ILE A 33 2.23 -2.31 -8.69
CA ILE A 33 3.00 -3.38 -8.04
C ILE A 33 3.84 -4.14 -9.08
N ALA A 34 3.24 -4.54 -10.21
CA ALA A 34 3.97 -5.22 -11.28
C ALA A 34 5.17 -4.41 -11.79
N LYS A 35 4.96 -3.11 -12.07
CA LYS A 35 6.03 -2.20 -12.51
C LYS A 35 7.12 -2.01 -11.46
N LYS A 36 6.77 -1.97 -10.17
CA LYS A 36 7.76 -1.90 -9.09
C LYS A 36 8.63 -3.15 -9.07
N ASN A 37 8.04 -4.33 -9.21
CA ASN A 37 8.79 -5.59 -9.23
C ASN A 37 9.72 -5.68 -10.44
N GLU A 38 9.24 -5.26 -11.62
CA GLU A 38 10.06 -5.17 -12.82
C GLU A 38 11.26 -4.21 -12.62
N LEU A 39 11.01 -3.02 -12.07
CA LEU A 39 12.06 -2.04 -11.78
C LEU A 39 13.08 -2.56 -10.76
N ILE A 40 12.63 -3.28 -9.71
CA ILE A 40 13.52 -3.93 -8.75
C ILE A 40 14.44 -4.94 -9.47
N THR A 41 13.87 -5.80 -10.31
CA THR A 41 14.64 -6.80 -11.08
C THR A 41 15.70 -6.13 -11.95
N LEU A 42 15.34 -5.09 -12.71
CA LEU A 42 16.28 -4.36 -13.58
C LEU A 42 17.39 -3.68 -12.78
N MET A 43 17.05 -3.05 -11.65
CA MET A 43 18.04 -2.42 -10.78
C MET A 43 19.01 -3.45 -10.17
N GLN A 44 18.51 -4.61 -9.73
CA GLN A 44 19.35 -5.69 -9.22
C GLN A 44 20.27 -6.27 -10.29
N GLN A 45 19.74 -6.55 -11.49
CA GLN A 45 20.52 -7.09 -12.62
C GLN A 45 21.62 -6.12 -13.09
N SER A 46 21.37 -4.81 -13.01
CA SER A 46 22.35 -3.78 -13.36
C SER A 46 23.30 -3.40 -12.22
N GLY A 47 23.12 -3.98 -11.03
CA GLY A 47 23.90 -3.64 -9.83
C GLY A 47 23.63 -2.23 -9.30
N GLN A 48 22.53 -1.59 -9.72
CA GLN A 48 22.17 -0.24 -9.30
C GLN A 48 21.33 -0.26 -8.03
N VAL A 49 21.79 0.43 -6.98
CA VAL A 49 21.02 0.61 -5.74
C VAL A 49 20.13 1.86 -5.76
N GLY A 50 20.30 2.74 -6.75
CA GLY A 50 19.46 3.92 -6.95
C GLY A 50 19.70 4.60 -8.30
N VAL A 51 18.64 5.17 -8.88
CA VAL A 51 18.69 5.83 -10.21
C VAL A 51 18.06 7.21 -10.14
N LYS A 52 18.85 8.28 -10.32
CA LYS A 52 18.31 9.65 -10.36
C LYS A 52 17.77 9.95 -11.75
N LEU A 53 16.47 10.24 -11.83
CA LEU A 53 15.79 10.55 -13.08
C LEU A 53 15.79 12.07 -13.31
N GLU A 54 15.72 12.48 -14.58
CA GLU A 54 15.59 13.89 -14.98
C GLU A 54 14.32 14.53 -14.40
N SER A 55 13.28 13.73 -14.18
CA SER A 55 12.03 14.13 -13.53
C SER A 55 12.18 14.50 -12.05
N GLY A 56 13.37 14.34 -11.47
CA GLY A 56 13.65 14.56 -10.05
C GLY A 56 13.24 13.38 -9.15
N LEU A 57 12.62 12.33 -9.72
CA LEU A 57 12.41 11.07 -9.00
C LEU A 57 13.73 10.36 -8.76
N PHE A 58 13.86 9.75 -7.60
CA PHE A 58 15.01 8.94 -7.23
C PHE A 58 14.56 7.60 -6.64
N PRO A 59 14.20 6.61 -7.48
CA PRO A 59 14.02 5.23 -7.05
C PRO A 59 15.30 4.69 -6.40
N ARG A 60 15.15 4.05 -5.24
CA ARG A 60 16.22 3.35 -4.52
C ARG A 60 15.75 1.99 -4.06
N LEU A 61 16.64 1.01 -4.15
CA LEU A 61 16.44 -0.29 -3.49
C LEU A 61 16.68 -0.12 -1.99
N GLU A 62 15.77 -0.64 -1.19
CA GLU A 62 15.90 -0.75 0.24
C GLU A 62 15.58 -2.18 0.66
N THR A 63 16.25 -2.67 1.70
CA THR A 63 15.88 -3.92 2.34
C THR A 63 14.91 -3.60 3.47
N LYS A 64 13.70 -4.17 3.42
CA LYS A 64 12.73 -4.05 4.50
C LYS A 64 12.51 -5.43 5.14
N GLN A 65 12.57 -5.48 6.47
CA GLN A 65 12.13 -6.65 7.23
C GLN A 65 10.62 -6.84 7.07
N ARG A 66 10.22 -8.05 6.74
CA ARG A 66 8.82 -8.47 6.64
C ARG A 66 8.53 -9.53 7.69
N ILE A 67 7.33 -9.44 8.25
CA ILE A 67 6.83 -10.33 9.27
C ILE A 67 5.49 -10.85 8.74
N SER A 68 5.37 -12.16 8.61
CA SER A 68 4.12 -12.79 8.17
C SER A 68 3.75 -13.93 9.10
N LYS A 69 2.45 -14.13 9.32
CA LYS A 69 1.94 -15.38 9.90
C LYS A 69 2.45 -16.56 9.07
N ARG A 70 2.88 -17.62 9.74
CA ARG A 70 3.15 -18.91 9.11
C ARG A 70 1.90 -19.47 8.44
N LYS A 71 2.09 -20.20 7.34
CA LYS A 71 0.96 -20.70 6.53
C LYS A 71 0.23 -21.85 7.23
N GLU A 72 0.98 -22.61 8.01
CA GLU A 72 0.55 -23.76 8.80
C GLU A 72 -0.21 -23.41 10.07
N ILE A 73 -0.23 -22.12 10.45
CA ILE A 73 -0.90 -21.67 11.67
C ILE A 73 -2.30 -21.18 11.32
N GLU A 74 -3.30 -21.64 12.07
CA GLU A 74 -4.68 -21.18 11.94
C GLU A 74 -4.84 -19.74 12.46
N ASN A 75 -5.95 -19.08 12.09
CA ASN A 75 -6.16 -17.68 12.49
C ASN A 75 -6.47 -17.56 13.97
N GLU A 76 -7.15 -18.55 14.55
CA GLU A 76 -7.50 -18.63 15.96
C GLU A 76 -6.24 -18.56 16.83
N GLU A 77 -5.20 -19.33 16.49
CA GLU A 77 -3.94 -19.32 17.23
C GLU A 77 -3.22 -17.95 17.14
N LEU A 78 -3.28 -17.28 15.99
CA LEU A 78 -2.79 -15.90 15.86
C LEU A 78 -3.59 -14.94 16.76
N PHE A 79 -4.92 -15.04 16.75
CA PHE A 79 -5.78 -14.15 17.54
C PHE A 79 -5.61 -14.36 19.04
N ASP A 80 -5.52 -15.60 19.49
CA ASP A 80 -5.22 -15.93 20.88
C ASP A 80 -3.89 -15.32 21.29
N TRP A 81 -2.84 -15.49 20.48
CA TRP A 81 -1.55 -14.88 20.78
C TRP A 81 -1.62 -13.35 20.84
N LEU A 82 -2.31 -12.70 19.90
CA LEU A 82 -2.50 -11.24 19.91
C LEU A 82 -3.21 -10.79 21.19
N TYR A 83 -4.27 -11.49 21.59
CA TYR A 83 -5.02 -11.20 22.81
C TYR A 83 -4.16 -11.33 24.06
N TYR A 84 -3.40 -12.43 24.22
CA TYR A 84 -2.53 -12.64 25.38
C TYR A 84 -1.35 -11.65 25.47
N ASN A 85 -1.04 -10.93 24.39
CA ASN A 85 0.04 -9.94 24.34
C ASN A 85 -0.46 -8.49 24.35
N GLY A 86 -1.75 -8.23 24.62
CA GLY A 86 -2.28 -6.88 24.69
C GLY A 86 -2.39 -6.20 23.31
N LEU A 87 -2.51 -7.00 22.24
CA LEU A 87 -2.58 -6.55 20.84
C LEU A 87 -3.99 -6.78 20.25
N GLU A 88 -5.00 -6.91 21.11
CA GLU A 88 -6.39 -7.19 20.74
C GLU A 88 -7.04 -6.09 19.91
N ASP A 89 -6.54 -4.85 19.96
CA ASP A 89 -7.04 -3.73 19.16
C ASP A 89 -6.87 -3.94 17.64
N ILE A 90 -5.99 -4.87 17.26
CA ILE A 90 -5.82 -5.29 15.86
C ILE A 90 -6.96 -6.23 15.42
N ILE A 91 -7.69 -6.83 16.35
CA ILE A 91 -8.75 -7.83 16.10
C ILE A 91 -9.99 -7.13 15.54
N LYS A 92 -10.00 -6.94 14.22
CA LYS A 92 -11.22 -6.87 13.41
C LYS A 92 -11.44 -8.25 12.78
N PRO A 93 -12.66 -8.59 12.33
CA PRO A 93 -12.95 -9.89 11.68
C PRO A 93 -12.02 -10.23 10.49
N THR A 94 -11.27 -9.24 10.00
CA THR A 94 -10.13 -9.42 9.09
C THR A 94 -8.98 -8.52 9.53
N VAL A 95 -7.82 -9.11 9.84
CA VAL A 95 -6.59 -8.36 10.07
C VAL A 95 -5.94 -8.07 8.73
N HIS A 96 -5.91 -6.81 8.33
CA HIS A 96 -5.14 -6.41 7.16
C HIS A 96 -3.65 -6.62 7.43
N HIS A 97 -2.95 -7.21 6.46
CA HIS A 97 -1.51 -7.46 6.53
C HIS A 97 -0.70 -6.20 6.90
N GLY A 98 -1.11 -5.02 6.42
CA GLY A 98 -0.45 -3.75 6.74
C GLY A 98 -0.48 -3.43 8.23
N THR A 99 -1.65 -3.57 8.86
CA THR A 99 -1.86 -3.33 10.29
C THR A 99 -1.13 -4.35 11.15
N LEU A 100 -1.14 -5.63 10.76
CA LEU A 100 -0.37 -6.65 11.46
C LEU A 100 1.13 -6.35 11.41
N GLN A 101 1.66 -6.05 10.22
CA GLN A 101 3.07 -5.73 10.04
C GLN A 101 3.51 -4.55 10.92
N SER A 102 2.78 -3.43 10.89
CA SER A 102 3.16 -2.25 11.68
C SER A 102 3.12 -2.54 13.18
N THR A 103 2.10 -3.26 13.64
CA THR A 103 1.97 -3.52 15.08
C THR A 103 3.04 -4.49 15.58
N LEU A 104 3.42 -5.49 14.78
CA LEU A 104 4.53 -6.39 15.13
C LEU A 104 5.89 -5.67 15.06
N GLU A 105 6.07 -4.71 14.14
CA GLU A 105 7.25 -3.82 14.12
C GLU A 105 7.35 -3.03 15.44
N ASP A 106 6.25 -2.43 15.91
CA ASP A 106 6.20 -1.68 17.17
C ASP A 106 6.42 -2.59 18.40
N PHE A 107 5.83 -3.79 18.39
CA PHE A 107 6.01 -4.78 19.44
C PHE A 107 7.48 -5.20 19.62
N ILE A 108 8.19 -5.41 18.50
CA ILE A 108 9.64 -5.69 18.52
C ILE A 108 10.44 -4.46 18.96
N ALA A 109 10.05 -3.26 18.50
CA ALA A 109 10.71 -2.01 18.89
C ALA A 109 10.61 -1.74 20.41
N ALA A 110 9.54 -2.22 21.05
CA ALA A 110 9.38 -2.22 22.50
C ALA A 110 10.26 -3.26 23.24
N GLY A 111 11.05 -4.06 22.51
CA GLY A 111 11.97 -5.05 23.06
C GLY A 111 11.39 -6.45 23.20
N ASN A 112 10.16 -6.69 22.71
CA ASN A 112 9.54 -8.00 22.77
C ASN A 112 10.03 -8.92 21.64
N LEU A 113 9.94 -10.22 21.86
CA LEU A 113 10.31 -11.23 20.88
C LEU A 113 9.08 -11.86 20.25
N LEU A 114 9.13 -12.02 18.93
CA LEU A 114 8.09 -12.75 18.21
C LEU A 114 8.29 -14.26 18.37
N PRO A 115 7.22 -15.03 18.64
CA PRO A 115 7.29 -16.48 18.67
C PRO A 115 7.69 -17.02 17.28
N PRO A 116 8.83 -17.72 17.15
CA PRO A 116 9.32 -18.20 15.87
C PRO A 116 8.43 -19.30 15.26
N GLY A 117 7.59 -19.95 16.08
CA GLY A 117 6.59 -20.94 15.64
C GLY A 117 5.34 -20.32 15.02
N LEU A 118 5.08 -19.02 15.24
CA LEU A 118 3.89 -18.32 14.73
C LEU A 118 4.20 -17.42 13.53
N PHE A 119 5.37 -16.79 13.55
CA PHE A 119 5.77 -15.80 12.56
C PHE A 119 7.01 -16.23 11.78
N ASN A 120 7.00 -15.91 10.49
CA ASN A 120 8.19 -15.88 9.65
C ASN A 120 8.71 -14.45 9.60
N GLN A 121 10.02 -14.30 9.76
CA GLN A 121 10.72 -13.03 9.57
C GLN A 121 11.69 -13.20 8.40
N PHE A 122 11.60 -12.31 7.42
CA PHE A 122 12.47 -12.37 6.23
C PHE A 122 12.75 -10.97 5.70
N GLU A 123 13.85 -10.82 4.99
CA GLU A 123 14.18 -9.59 4.29
C GLU A 123 13.53 -9.57 2.91
N GLN A 124 12.93 -8.44 2.56
CA GLN A 124 12.39 -8.20 1.23
C GLN A 124 13.03 -6.95 0.64
N THR A 125 13.56 -7.07 -0.58
CA THR A 125 13.94 -5.89 -1.35
C THR A 125 12.68 -5.14 -1.79
N VAL A 126 12.61 -3.87 -1.44
CA VAL A 126 11.54 -2.96 -1.82
C VAL A 126 12.12 -1.76 -2.55
N ILE A 127 11.26 -1.04 -3.26
CA ILE A 127 11.64 0.21 -3.93
C ILE A 127 11.01 1.41 -3.24
N ARG A 128 11.85 2.39 -2.89
CA ARG A 128 11.43 3.68 -2.37
C ARG A 128 11.63 4.77 -3.41
N PHE A 129 10.61 5.61 -3.56
CA PHE A 129 10.64 6.75 -4.48
C PHE A 129 10.83 8.05 -3.71
N ASN A 130 12.05 8.58 -3.70
CA ASN A 130 12.30 9.93 -3.22
C ASN A 130 11.97 10.96 -4.32
N GLY A 131 11.70 12.20 -3.92
CA GLY A 131 11.33 13.27 -4.85
C GLY A 131 9.88 13.24 -5.35
N ARG A 132 9.05 12.30 -4.86
CA ARG A 132 7.65 12.13 -5.28
C ARG A 132 6.82 13.41 -5.22
N THR A 133 6.89 14.15 -4.11
CA THR A 133 6.11 15.39 -3.94
C THR A 133 6.45 16.40 -5.03
N ARG A 134 7.74 16.65 -5.27
CA ARG A 134 8.19 17.59 -6.32
C ARG A 134 7.74 17.14 -7.71
N PHE A 135 7.89 15.85 -8.00
CA PHE A 135 7.45 15.28 -9.27
C PHE A 135 5.94 15.48 -9.49
N LEU A 136 5.11 15.14 -8.51
CA LEU A 136 3.65 15.29 -8.63
C LEU A 136 3.23 16.76 -8.79
N THR A 137 3.85 17.68 -8.03
CA THR A 137 3.61 19.12 -8.19
C THR A 137 3.96 19.61 -9.60
N SER A 138 5.09 19.14 -10.17
CA SER A 138 5.45 19.51 -11.55
C SER A 138 4.47 18.97 -12.60
N CYS A 139 3.95 17.74 -12.42
CA CYS A 139 2.96 17.17 -13.32
C CYS A 139 1.63 17.95 -13.27
N GLN A 140 1.13 18.28 -12.07
CA GLN A 140 -0.12 19.04 -11.90
C GLN A 140 -0.03 20.43 -12.56
N LEU A 141 1.11 21.11 -12.45
CA LEU A 141 1.31 22.40 -13.11
C LEU A 141 1.31 22.29 -14.65
N SER A 142 1.85 21.19 -15.18
CA SER A 142 1.83 20.94 -16.63
C SER A 142 0.41 20.63 -17.17
N GLU A 143 -0.41 19.89 -16.41
CA GLU A 143 -1.80 19.58 -16.77
C GLU A 143 -2.68 20.84 -16.76
N ILE A 144 -2.53 21.70 -15.75
CA ILE A 144 -3.24 22.99 -15.68
C ILE A 144 -2.84 23.89 -16.86
N SER A 145 -1.56 23.92 -17.21
CA SER A 145 -1.05 24.70 -18.35
C SER A 145 -1.61 24.23 -19.70
N HIS A 146 -1.84 22.92 -19.85
CA HIS A 146 -2.46 22.36 -21.05
C HIS A 146 -3.98 22.63 -21.13
N GLN A 147 -4.69 22.63 -20.00
CA GLN A 147 -6.12 22.94 -19.97
C GLN A 147 -6.43 24.41 -20.23
N LEU A 148 -5.53 25.32 -19.84
CA LEU A 148 -5.66 26.75 -20.13
C LEU A 148 -5.42 27.05 -21.61
N LYS A 149 -4.44 26.39 -22.24
CA LYS A 149 -4.16 26.55 -23.69
C LYS A 149 -5.19 25.90 -24.61
N ALA A 150 -6.05 25.01 -24.11
CA ALA A 150 -7.10 24.35 -24.89
C ALA A 150 -8.45 25.09 -24.83
N LYS A 151 -8.52 26.23 -24.13
CA LYS A 151 -9.71 27.08 -23.99
C LYS A 151 -9.60 28.42 -24.73
N ASP A 152 -8.46 28.69 -25.35
CA ASP A 152 -8.22 29.79 -26.29
C ASP A 152 -8.19 29.24 -27.72
#